data_AF-A0A8S9XJ63-F1
#
_entry.id   AF-A0A8S9XJ63-F1
#
_cell.length_a   1.000
_cell.length_b   1.000
_cell.length_c   1.000
_cell.angle_alpha   90.00
_cell.angle_beta   90.00
_cell.angle_gamma   90.00
#
_symmetry.space_group_name_H-M   'P 1'
#
loop_
_entity.id
_entity.type
_entity.pdbx_description
1 polymer ?
#
loop_
_entity_poly.entity_id
_entity_poly.type
_entity_poly.pdbx_seq_one_letter_code
_entity_poly.pdbx_strand_id
1 'polypeptide(L)'
;MDLNLKSPEVHPIGHPPPPKTEGTRMVCRVDELLARWFYKLGYQVALTPGYFIIVPVLLTVLCITGYQRINYEMDPEYLFSPENGEGKYERAVVESFFKMNYSSRFNPTRITRPGRFGRVIILPKVGDDLLSSDVWRELRLLDSVIRNASIVFGEEKEKFTYEDICARWQENCFENDILNLDKIMPEVEAGTLNLTFPIMINPETWDAHIFPVYFGGPVVDDGIIVSVPSLQLAYFVNADTKYQDARKGRGHIRR
;
A
#
# COMPACT_ATOMS: atom_id res chain seq x y z
N MET A 1 64.58 42.14 -18.76
CA MET A 1 64.30 43.17 -17.73
C MET A 1 63.93 42.43 -16.47
N ASP A 2 64.96 42.15 -15.69
CA ASP A 2 64.87 41.58 -14.35
C ASP A 2 64.05 42.49 -13.43
N LEU A 3 63.09 41.91 -12.72
CA LEU A 3 62.43 42.57 -11.60
C LEU A 3 62.31 41.58 -10.44
N ASN A 4 63.31 41.71 -9.56
CA ASN A 4 63.33 41.27 -8.18
C ASN A 4 61.95 41.40 -7.51
N LEU A 5 61.40 40.28 -7.03
CA LEU A 5 60.35 40.28 -6.01
C LEU A 5 60.95 39.81 -4.69
N LYS A 6 61.13 40.80 -3.82
CA LYS A 6 61.65 40.73 -2.45
C LYS A 6 60.74 39.85 -1.59
N SER A 7 61.32 38.86 -0.93
CA SER A 7 60.64 38.03 0.07
C SER A 7 60.16 38.89 1.26
N PRO A 8 58.92 38.71 1.75
CA PRO A 8 58.47 39.38 2.97
C PRO A 8 59.01 38.68 4.22
N GLU A 9 59.37 39.46 5.23
CA GLU A 9 59.88 39.03 6.53
C GLU A 9 58.87 38.16 7.30
N VAL A 10 59.37 37.08 7.92
CA VAL A 10 58.61 36.22 8.83
C VAL A 10 58.64 36.84 10.23
N HIS A 11 57.50 37.33 10.70
CA HIS A 11 57.31 37.61 12.13
C HIS A 11 57.08 36.32 12.91
N PRO A 12 57.74 36.11 14.06
CA PRO A 12 57.50 34.93 14.88
C PRO A 12 56.12 35.02 15.54
N ILE A 13 55.26 34.06 15.23
CA ILE A 13 53.96 33.87 15.90
C ILE A 13 54.26 33.36 17.32
N GLY A 14 54.06 34.22 18.30
CA GLY A 14 54.16 33.87 19.72
C GLY A 14 53.17 32.74 20.06
N HIS A 15 53.67 31.72 20.76
CA HIS A 15 52.85 30.66 21.33
C HIS A 15 51.77 31.26 22.25
N PRO A 16 50.50 30.81 22.16
CA PRO A 16 49.52 31.13 23.18
C PRO A 16 49.96 30.48 24.51
N PRO A 17 49.80 31.17 25.66
CA PRO A 17 50.16 30.61 26.95
C PRO A 17 49.30 29.38 27.27
N PRO A 18 49.83 28.38 27.99
CA PRO A 18 49.07 27.20 28.36
C PRO A 18 47.90 27.60 29.27
N PRO A 19 46.71 26.99 29.11
CA PRO A 19 45.61 27.21 30.02
C PRO A 19 46.00 26.72 31.42
N LYS A 20 46.13 27.66 32.36
CA LYS A 20 46.14 27.35 33.79
C LYS A 20 44.70 27.24 34.25
N THR A 21 44.23 26.01 34.42
CA THR A 21 43.10 25.73 35.30
C THR A 21 43.38 24.41 36.00
N GLU A 22 43.92 24.58 37.20
CA GLU A 22 43.78 23.68 38.33
C GLU A 22 42.28 23.41 38.54
N GLY A 23 41.87 22.24 38.07
CA GLY A 23 40.58 21.65 38.31
C GLY A 23 40.84 20.17 38.40
N THR A 24 40.69 19.61 39.60
CA THR A 24 40.77 18.19 39.89
C THR A 24 39.82 17.45 38.96
N ARG A 25 40.33 17.05 37.78
CA ARG A 25 39.60 16.21 36.85
C ARG A 25 39.43 14.91 37.60
N MET A 26 38.22 14.67 38.10
CA MET A 26 37.82 13.35 38.57
C MET A 26 37.88 12.46 37.34
N VAL A 27 39.07 11.92 37.07
CA VAL A 27 39.24 10.90 36.06
C VAL A 27 38.47 9.73 36.62
N CYS A 28 37.31 9.47 36.04
CA CYS A 28 36.51 8.32 36.40
C CYS A 28 37.46 7.12 36.34
N ARG A 29 37.53 6.30 37.39
CA ARG A 29 38.38 5.09 37.40
C ARG A 29 38.11 4.20 36.19
N VAL A 30 36.90 4.30 35.64
CA VAL A 30 36.46 3.71 34.38
C VAL A 30 37.29 4.21 33.18
N ASP A 31 37.57 5.52 33.06
CA ASP A 31 38.33 6.11 31.96
C ASP A 31 39.79 5.65 31.98
N GLU A 32 40.43 5.62 33.15
CA GLU A 32 41.80 5.11 33.30
C GLU A 32 41.89 3.61 33.00
N LEU A 33 40.86 2.85 33.36
CA LEU A 33 40.78 1.44 33.07
C LEU A 33 40.63 1.24 31.57
N LEU A 34 39.64 1.87 30.93
CA LEU A 34 39.42 1.83 29.48
C LEU A 34 40.67 2.26 28.71
N ALA A 35 41.33 3.36 29.11
CA ALA A 35 42.56 3.83 28.46
C ALA A 35 43.67 2.78 28.53
N ARG A 36 43.85 2.12 29.69
CA ARG A 36 44.81 1.01 29.82
C ARG A 36 44.44 -0.21 28.97
N TRP A 37 43.17 -0.56 28.89
CA TRP A 37 42.69 -1.67 28.07
C TRP A 37 42.86 -1.39 26.57
N PHE A 38 42.45 -0.21 26.09
CA PHE A 38 42.63 0.20 24.70
C PHE A 38 44.11 0.35 24.33
N TYR A 39 44.95 0.85 25.23
CA TYR A 39 46.39 0.89 25.00
C TYR A 39 46.99 -0.51 24.84
N LYS A 40 46.63 -1.45 25.73
CA LYS A 40 47.08 -2.85 25.62
C LYS A 40 46.57 -3.53 24.35
N LEU A 41 45.30 -3.33 24.02
CA LEU A 41 44.67 -3.87 22.82
C LEU A 41 45.32 -3.28 21.55
N GLY A 42 45.48 -1.96 21.48
CA GLY A 42 46.15 -1.29 20.37
C GLY A 42 47.61 -1.71 20.21
N TYR A 43 48.34 -1.89 21.32
CA TYR A 43 49.70 -2.43 21.29
C TYR A 43 49.75 -3.85 20.71
N GLN A 44 48.80 -4.72 21.09
CA GLN A 44 48.70 -6.07 20.52
C GLN A 44 48.32 -6.06 19.03
N VAL A 45 47.40 -5.18 18.62
CA VAL A 45 47.01 -5.00 17.21
C VAL A 45 48.20 -4.53 16.37
N ALA A 46 49.03 -3.63 16.90
CA ALA A 46 50.22 -3.13 16.21
C ALA A 46 51.29 -4.21 16.01
N LEU A 47 51.42 -5.17 16.94
CA LEU A 47 52.37 -6.28 16.83
C LEU A 47 51.94 -7.36 15.84
N THR A 48 50.63 -7.63 15.72
CA THR A 48 50.09 -8.69 14.85
C THR A 48 48.87 -8.23 14.03
N PRO A 49 49.04 -7.26 13.10
CA PRO A 49 47.92 -6.63 12.40
C PRO A 49 47.10 -7.60 11.53
N GLY A 50 47.72 -8.65 10.99
CA GLY A 50 47.06 -9.60 10.09
C GLY A 50 45.86 -10.32 10.71
N TYR A 51 45.98 -10.82 11.95
CA TYR A 51 44.89 -11.53 12.62
C TYR A 51 43.68 -10.61 12.87
N PHE A 52 43.95 -9.38 13.32
CA PHE A 52 42.92 -8.37 13.59
C PHE A 52 42.26 -7.80 12.33
N ILE A 53 42.79 -8.07 11.14
CA ILE A 53 42.15 -7.74 9.85
C ILE A 53 41.38 -8.94 9.32
N ILE A 54 42.00 -10.12 9.29
CA ILE A 54 41.41 -11.33 8.69
C ILE A 54 40.17 -11.78 9.46
N VAL A 55 40.21 -11.80 10.79
CA VAL A 55 39.09 -12.29 11.60
C VAL A 55 37.84 -11.42 11.44
N PRO A 56 37.88 -10.08 11.57
CA PRO A 56 36.70 -9.25 11.30
C PRO A 56 36.20 -9.35 9.86
N VAL A 57 37.09 -9.50 8.88
CA VAL A 57 36.69 -9.69 7.46
C VAL A 57 35.96 -11.02 7.26
N LEU A 58 36.45 -12.12 7.83
CA LEU A 58 35.74 -13.40 7.75
C LEU A 58 34.40 -13.36 8.49
N LEU A 59 34.34 -12.68 9.63
CA LEU A 59 33.09 -12.45 10.35
C LEU A 59 32.11 -11.61 9.54
N THR A 60 32.56 -10.53 8.89
CA THR A 60 31.66 -9.71 8.06
C THR A 60 31.15 -10.49 6.86
N VAL A 61 31.99 -11.28 6.19
CA VAL A 61 31.57 -12.17 5.09
C VAL A 61 30.54 -13.18 5.59
N LEU A 62 30.75 -13.79 6.75
CA LEU A 62 29.79 -14.71 7.37
C LEU A 62 28.47 -14.00 7.67
N CYS A 63 28.48 -12.79 8.23
CA CYS A 63 27.26 -12.00 8.46
C CYS A 63 26.53 -11.64 7.17
N ILE A 64 27.26 -11.31 6.09
CA ILE A 64 26.68 -11.01 4.77
C ILE A 64 25.91 -12.22 4.21
N THR A 65 26.31 -13.46 4.51
CA THR A 65 25.54 -14.63 4.08
C THR A 65 24.11 -14.65 4.61
N GLY A 66 23.85 -14.01 5.76
CA GLY A 66 22.49 -13.85 6.29
C GLY A 66 21.58 -13.00 5.39
N TYR A 67 22.16 -12.05 4.64
CA TYR A 67 21.41 -11.21 3.71
C TYR A 67 20.77 -12.01 2.56
N GLN A 68 21.29 -13.20 2.25
CA GLN A 68 20.72 -14.08 1.23
C GLN A 68 19.30 -14.56 1.57
N ARG A 69 18.91 -14.52 2.86
CA ARG A 69 17.60 -14.97 3.34
C ARG A 69 16.71 -13.83 3.84
N ILE A 70 16.95 -12.60 3.38
CA ILE A 70 16.08 -11.48 3.73
C ILE A 70 14.70 -11.67 3.09
N ASN A 71 13.65 -11.62 3.92
CA ASN A 71 12.26 -11.63 3.46
C ASN A 71 11.75 -10.18 3.49
N TYR A 72 11.26 -9.70 2.35
CA TYR A 72 10.65 -8.37 2.26
C TYR A 72 9.16 -8.49 2.55
N GLU A 73 8.71 -7.78 3.58
CA GLU A 73 7.30 -7.61 3.88
C GLU A 73 6.81 -6.29 3.29
N MET A 74 5.76 -6.34 2.48
CA MET A 74 5.21 -5.20 1.76
C MET A 74 3.77 -4.91 2.17
N ASP A 75 3.22 -5.67 3.13
CA ASP A 75 1.86 -5.45 3.61
C ASP A 75 1.79 -4.19 4.49
N PRO A 76 1.06 -3.13 4.08
CA PRO A 76 0.95 -1.93 4.89
C PRO A 76 0.23 -2.18 6.23
N GLU A 77 -0.71 -3.14 6.31
CA GLU A 77 -1.37 -3.48 7.57
C GLU A 77 -0.37 -4.08 8.58
N TYR A 78 0.65 -4.78 8.09
CA TYR A 78 1.73 -5.30 8.91
C TYR A 78 2.71 -4.20 9.35
N LEU A 79 3.14 -3.36 8.40
CA LEU A 79 4.18 -2.35 8.64
C LEU A 79 3.70 -1.18 9.52
N PHE A 80 2.43 -0.80 9.44
CA PHE A 80 1.91 0.39 10.12
C PHE A 80 1.00 0.08 11.32
N SER A 81 0.61 -1.18 11.54
CA SER A 81 -0.22 -1.55 12.68
C SER A 81 0.42 -2.65 13.52
N PRO A 82 0.54 -2.49 14.85
CA PRO A 82 1.13 -3.52 15.71
C PRO A 82 0.40 -4.85 15.55
N GLU A 83 1.12 -5.97 15.62
CA GLU A 83 0.53 -7.31 15.53
C GLU A 83 -0.49 -7.55 16.65
N ASN A 84 -0.19 -7.09 17.87
CA ASN A 84 -1.02 -7.25 19.07
C ASN A 84 -1.81 -5.97 19.41
N GLY A 85 -2.32 -5.26 18.42
CA GLY A 85 -3.19 -4.10 18.64
C GLY A 85 -4.60 -4.51 19.05
N GLU A 86 -5.26 -3.71 19.91
CA GLU A 86 -6.63 -3.96 20.37
C GLU A 86 -7.61 -4.12 19.19
N GLY A 87 -7.51 -3.27 18.16
CA GLY A 87 -8.35 -3.37 16.96
C GLY A 87 -8.17 -4.68 16.19
N LYS A 88 -6.97 -5.29 16.20
CA LYS A 88 -6.75 -6.61 15.58
C LYS A 88 -7.35 -7.73 16.43
N TYR A 89 -7.34 -7.60 17.76
CA TYR A 89 -8.00 -8.53 18.68
C TYR A 89 -9.52 -8.50 18.51
N GLU A 90 -10.13 -7.33 18.55
CA GLU A 90 -11.58 -7.16 18.34
C GLU A 90 -12.02 -7.71 16.97
N ARG A 91 -11.25 -7.41 15.92
CA ARG A 91 -11.49 -7.98 14.59
C ARG A 91 -11.42 -9.51 14.61
N ALA A 92 -10.44 -10.10 15.29
CA ALA A 92 -10.32 -11.56 15.38
C ALA A 92 -11.54 -12.19 16.09
N VAL A 93 -12.08 -11.51 17.12
CA VAL A 93 -13.32 -11.93 17.77
C VAL A 93 -14.49 -11.86 16.79
N VAL A 94 -14.68 -10.75 16.06
CA VAL A 94 -15.74 -10.63 15.04
C VAL A 94 -15.62 -11.71 13.97
N GLU A 95 -14.41 -11.95 13.45
CA GLU A 95 -14.15 -12.95 12.42
C GLU A 95 -14.35 -14.40 12.91
N SER A 96 -14.29 -14.64 14.23
CA SER A 96 -14.59 -15.95 14.82
C SER A 96 -16.09 -16.29 14.73
N PHE A 97 -16.97 -15.29 14.81
CA PHE A 97 -18.43 -15.46 14.71
C PHE A 97 -18.97 -15.20 13.31
N PHE A 98 -18.44 -14.19 12.62
CA PHE A 98 -18.91 -13.71 11.31
C PHE A 98 -17.81 -13.86 10.25
N LYS A 99 -17.27 -15.07 10.12
CA LYS A 99 -16.23 -15.35 9.13
C LYS A 99 -16.74 -15.09 7.71
N MET A 100 -16.00 -14.25 6.97
CA MET A 100 -16.27 -14.02 5.55
C MET A 100 -15.89 -15.25 4.73
N ASN A 101 -16.71 -15.58 3.74
CA ASN A 101 -16.40 -16.60 2.74
C ASN A 101 -16.45 -15.95 1.36
N TYR A 102 -15.28 -15.72 0.77
CA TYR A 102 -15.15 -15.08 -0.54
C TYR A 102 -15.52 -16.01 -1.70
N SER A 103 -15.59 -17.32 -1.46
CA SER A 103 -15.81 -18.33 -2.50
C SER A 103 -17.28 -18.62 -2.80
N SER A 104 -18.20 -18.38 -1.85
CA SER A 104 -19.62 -18.69 -2.08
C SER A 104 -20.62 -17.81 -1.32
N ARG A 105 -20.19 -16.99 -0.35
CA ARG A 105 -21.09 -16.14 0.44
C ARG A 105 -20.49 -14.75 0.66
N PHE A 106 -19.90 -14.19 -0.39
CA PHE A 106 -19.26 -12.90 -0.33
C PHE A 106 -20.28 -11.76 -0.34
N ASN A 107 -20.25 -10.89 0.68
CA ASN A 107 -21.03 -9.66 0.68
C ASN A 107 -20.18 -8.47 1.14
N PRO A 108 -20.07 -7.39 0.34
CA PRO A 108 -19.28 -6.21 0.69
C PRO A 108 -19.66 -5.57 2.03
N THR A 109 -20.93 -5.66 2.44
CA THR A 109 -21.43 -5.08 3.70
C THR A 109 -20.89 -5.78 4.95
N ARG A 110 -20.31 -6.97 4.81
CA ARG A 110 -19.81 -7.79 5.93
C ARG A 110 -18.28 -7.81 6.02
N ILE A 111 -17.58 -7.02 5.21
CA ILE A 111 -16.12 -7.03 5.14
C ILE A 111 -15.49 -6.52 6.45
N THR A 112 -14.60 -7.32 7.05
CA THR A 112 -13.84 -6.97 8.27
C THR A 112 -12.37 -6.62 7.99
N ARG A 113 -11.87 -6.94 6.80
CA ARG A 113 -10.49 -6.65 6.35
C ARG A 113 -10.55 -5.88 5.04
N PRO A 114 -9.64 -4.92 4.78
CA PRO A 114 -9.47 -4.40 3.43
C PRO A 114 -9.11 -5.58 2.51
N GLY A 115 -10.12 -6.10 1.81
CA GLY A 115 -10.01 -7.28 0.97
C GLY A 115 -9.21 -6.97 -0.29
N ARG A 116 -9.09 -7.96 -1.17
CA ARG A 116 -8.52 -7.75 -2.50
C ARG A 116 -9.63 -7.27 -3.42
N PHE A 117 -9.62 -5.99 -3.75
CA PHE A 117 -10.59 -5.41 -4.67
C PHE A 117 -9.94 -4.36 -5.56
N GLY A 118 -10.45 -4.26 -6.79
CA GLY A 118 -10.24 -3.12 -7.66
C GLY A 118 -11.44 -2.18 -7.54
N ARG A 119 -11.19 -0.88 -7.48
CA ARG A 119 -12.24 0.14 -7.58
C ARG A 119 -11.98 1.00 -8.79
N VAL A 120 -13.02 1.25 -9.58
CA VAL A 120 -12.97 2.15 -10.72
C VAL A 120 -13.88 3.31 -10.39
N ILE A 121 -13.33 4.52 -10.41
CA ILE A 121 -14.09 5.76 -10.23
C ILE A 121 -14.22 6.39 -11.61
N ILE A 122 -15.46 6.56 -12.05
CA ILE A 122 -15.83 7.11 -13.34
C ILE A 122 -16.22 8.56 -13.16
N LEU A 123 -15.69 9.39 -14.05
CA LEU A 123 -15.97 10.82 -14.16
C LEU A 123 -16.43 11.12 -15.59
N PRO A 124 -17.39 12.03 -15.77
CA PRO A 124 -17.82 12.46 -17.09
C PRO A 124 -16.68 13.16 -17.82
N LYS A 125 -16.55 12.91 -19.12
CA LYS A 125 -15.57 13.60 -19.98
C LYS A 125 -16.04 15.00 -20.37
N VAL A 126 -17.36 15.17 -20.52
CA VAL A 126 -18.00 16.40 -20.96
C VAL A 126 -19.17 16.67 -20.02
N GLY A 127 -19.22 17.87 -19.44
CA GLY A 127 -20.19 18.21 -18.40
C GLY A 127 -19.86 17.60 -17.04
N ASP A 128 -20.78 17.77 -16.10
CA ASP A 128 -20.65 17.33 -14.71
C ASP A 128 -21.71 16.27 -14.32
N ASP A 129 -22.23 15.53 -15.31
CA ASP A 129 -23.31 14.57 -15.09
C ASP A 129 -23.10 13.24 -15.82
N LEU A 130 -23.48 12.16 -15.14
CA LEU A 130 -23.44 10.78 -15.62
C LEU A 130 -24.84 10.23 -15.96
N LEU A 131 -25.91 11.01 -15.77
CA LEU A 131 -27.30 10.61 -16.02
C LEU A 131 -27.70 10.68 -17.51
N SER A 132 -26.89 10.14 -18.41
CA SER A 132 -27.23 10.02 -19.85
C SER A 132 -27.13 8.57 -20.31
N SER A 133 -28.03 8.16 -21.20
CA SER A 133 -28.08 6.79 -21.74
C SER A 133 -26.78 6.39 -22.44
N ASP A 134 -26.12 7.34 -23.09
CA ASP A 134 -24.84 7.09 -23.78
C ASP A 134 -23.72 6.74 -22.80
N VAL A 135 -23.63 7.48 -21.69
CA VAL A 135 -22.65 7.22 -20.61
C VAL A 135 -22.88 5.82 -20.02
N TRP A 136 -24.12 5.44 -19.80
CA TRP A 136 -24.46 4.14 -19.22
C TRP A 136 -24.19 2.97 -20.15
N ARG A 137 -24.33 3.17 -21.46
CA ARG A 137 -23.89 2.20 -22.47
C ARG A 137 -22.36 2.03 -22.46
N GLU A 138 -21.61 3.12 -22.29
CA GLU A 138 -20.15 3.05 -22.11
C GLU A 138 -19.75 2.35 -20.81
N LEU A 139 -20.47 2.58 -19.71
CA LEU A 139 -20.25 1.88 -18.44
C LEU A 139 -20.43 0.36 -18.58
N ARG A 140 -21.44 -0.10 -19.33
CA ARG A 140 -21.64 -1.52 -19.63
C ARG A 140 -20.50 -2.10 -20.48
N LEU A 141 -19.99 -1.34 -21.45
CA LEU A 141 -18.82 -1.75 -22.23
C LEU A 141 -17.58 -1.86 -21.35
N LEU A 142 -17.36 -0.90 -20.45
CA LEU A 142 -16.25 -0.90 -19.50
C LEU A 142 -16.31 -2.13 -18.58
N ASP A 143 -17.48 -2.45 -18.03
CA ASP A 143 -17.66 -3.65 -17.20
C ASP A 143 -17.34 -4.93 -17.97
N SER A 144 -17.81 -5.04 -19.22
CA SER A 144 -17.51 -6.16 -20.11
C SER A 144 -16.01 -6.30 -20.38
N VAL A 145 -15.30 -5.20 -20.63
CA VAL A 145 -13.84 -5.21 -20.84
C VAL A 145 -13.11 -5.69 -19.59
N ILE A 146 -13.51 -5.22 -18.40
CA ILE A 146 -12.89 -5.61 -17.13
C ILE A 146 -13.13 -7.09 -16.84
N ARG A 147 -14.36 -7.59 -17.00
CA ARG A 147 -14.68 -9.00 -16.76
C ARG A 147 -14.00 -9.95 -17.74
N ASN A 148 -13.84 -9.53 -19.00
CA ASN A 148 -13.15 -10.32 -20.03
C ASN A 148 -11.63 -10.17 -19.99
N ALA A 149 -11.09 -9.29 -19.14
CA ALA A 149 -9.66 -9.15 -18.96
C ALA A 149 -9.07 -10.47 -18.45
N SER A 150 -7.89 -10.80 -18.95
CA SER A 150 -7.19 -12.01 -18.55
C SER A 150 -5.74 -11.72 -18.21
N ILE A 151 -5.24 -12.45 -17.23
CA ILE A 151 -3.88 -12.38 -16.75
C ILE A 151 -3.22 -13.74 -16.89
N VAL A 152 -1.92 -13.74 -17.16
CA VAL A 152 -1.12 -14.97 -17.21
C VAL A 152 -0.23 -14.99 -15.98
N PHE A 153 -0.32 -16.05 -15.17
CA PHE A 153 0.40 -16.13 -13.90
C PHE A 153 0.83 -17.55 -13.58
N GLY A 154 1.91 -17.68 -12.80
CA GLY A 154 2.48 -18.97 -12.42
C GLY A 154 3.62 -19.41 -13.35
N GLU A 155 4.39 -20.38 -12.89
CA GLU A 155 5.51 -20.96 -13.67
C GLU A 155 5.00 -21.65 -14.94
N GLU A 156 3.80 -22.21 -14.89
CA GLU A 156 3.10 -22.85 -16.00
C GLU A 156 2.38 -21.88 -16.95
N LYS A 157 2.44 -20.56 -16.67
CA LYS A 157 1.76 -19.52 -17.47
C LYS A 157 0.27 -19.80 -17.66
N GLU A 158 -0.42 -20.16 -16.59
CA GLU A 158 -1.85 -20.38 -16.61
C GLU A 158 -2.58 -19.05 -16.82
N LYS A 159 -3.63 -19.09 -17.64
CA LYS A 159 -4.45 -17.92 -17.96
C LYS A 159 -5.66 -17.89 -17.03
N PHE A 160 -5.80 -16.78 -16.31
CA PHE A 160 -6.94 -16.51 -15.43
C PHE A 160 -7.76 -15.34 -15.97
N THR A 161 -9.07 -15.48 -15.97
CA THR A 161 -10.02 -14.39 -16.22
C THR A 161 -10.53 -13.83 -14.89
N TYR A 162 -11.27 -12.72 -14.92
CA TYR A 162 -11.91 -12.20 -13.70
C TYR A 162 -12.89 -13.22 -13.11
N GLU A 163 -13.65 -13.92 -13.95
CA GLU A 163 -14.61 -14.93 -13.54
C GLU A 163 -13.94 -16.03 -12.70
N ASP A 164 -12.72 -16.45 -13.07
CA ASP A 164 -12.01 -17.51 -12.35
C ASP A 164 -11.57 -17.10 -10.93
N ILE A 165 -11.38 -15.80 -10.69
CA ILE A 165 -10.75 -15.29 -9.46
C ILE A 165 -11.66 -14.39 -8.62
N CYS A 166 -12.83 -14.02 -9.11
CA CYS A 166 -13.73 -13.10 -8.43
C CYS A 166 -14.21 -13.65 -7.07
N ALA A 167 -14.63 -12.75 -6.19
CA ALA A 167 -15.40 -13.15 -5.02
C ALA A 167 -16.85 -13.47 -5.44
N ARG A 168 -17.39 -14.59 -4.95
CA ARG A 168 -18.68 -15.12 -5.39
C ARG A 168 -19.76 -15.04 -4.32
N TRP A 169 -20.96 -14.72 -4.78
CA TRP A 169 -22.19 -14.97 -4.04
C TRP A 169 -22.91 -16.14 -4.73
N GLN A 170 -22.99 -17.25 -4.02
CA GLN A 170 -23.39 -18.55 -4.57
C GLN A 170 -22.45 -18.95 -5.72
N GLU A 171 -22.99 -19.17 -6.92
CA GLU A 171 -22.23 -19.57 -8.10
C GLU A 171 -21.76 -18.38 -8.94
N ASN A 172 -22.23 -17.16 -8.67
CA ASN A 172 -21.96 -16.00 -9.52
C ASN A 172 -20.94 -15.06 -8.87
N CYS A 173 -20.12 -14.40 -9.69
CA CYS A 173 -19.30 -13.29 -9.24
C CYS A 173 -20.18 -12.16 -8.65
N PHE A 174 -19.62 -11.42 -7.70
CA PHE A 174 -20.23 -10.16 -7.27
C PHE A 174 -20.40 -9.21 -8.46
N GLU A 175 -21.63 -8.73 -8.65
CA GLU A 175 -21.99 -7.81 -9.73
C GLU A 175 -22.20 -6.39 -9.20
N ASN A 176 -21.94 -5.40 -10.05
CA ASN A 176 -22.28 -4.02 -9.74
C ASN A 176 -23.74 -3.78 -10.12
N ASP A 177 -24.67 -4.07 -9.20
CA ASP A 177 -26.12 -3.96 -9.42
C ASP A 177 -26.54 -2.58 -9.93
N ILE A 178 -25.79 -1.53 -9.59
CA ILE A 178 -26.01 -0.17 -10.09
C ILE A 178 -26.11 -0.12 -11.62
N LEU A 179 -25.37 -0.97 -12.33
CA LEU A 179 -25.34 -1.02 -13.80
C LEU A 179 -26.71 -1.37 -14.41
N ASN A 180 -27.63 -1.97 -13.65
CA ASN A 180 -28.98 -2.32 -14.09
C ASN A 180 -29.91 -1.12 -14.31
N LEU A 181 -29.50 0.09 -13.92
CA LEU A 181 -30.24 1.30 -14.29
C LEU A 181 -30.16 1.59 -15.79
N ASP A 182 -29.24 0.97 -16.53
CA ASP A 182 -29.12 1.12 -17.99
C ASP A 182 -30.44 0.93 -18.74
N LYS A 183 -31.34 0.07 -18.23
CA LYS A 183 -32.67 -0.17 -18.79
C LYS A 183 -33.62 1.03 -18.66
N ILE A 184 -33.50 1.79 -17.58
CA ILE A 184 -34.39 2.92 -17.25
C ILE A 184 -33.74 4.28 -17.54
N MET A 185 -32.45 4.30 -17.90
CA MET A 185 -31.74 5.54 -18.24
C MET A 185 -32.40 6.39 -19.33
N PRO A 186 -33.00 5.82 -20.40
CA PRO A 186 -33.72 6.62 -21.38
C PRO A 186 -34.89 7.42 -20.79
N GLU A 187 -35.57 6.87 -19.79
CA GLU A 187 -36.69 7.53 -19.09
C GLU A 187 -36.20 8.58 -18.10
N VAL A 188 -35.06 8.32 -17.45
CA VAL A 188 -34.40 9.28 -16.57
C VAL A 188 -33.91 10.49 -17.35
N GLU A 189 -33.26 10.25 -18.50
CA GLU A 189 -32.78 11.32 -19.40
C GLU A 189 -33.93 12.12 -20.02
N ALA A 190 -35.06 11.47 -20.31
CA ALA A 190 -36.28 12.13 -20.78
C ALA A 190 -37.05 12.88 -19.66
N GLY A 191 -36.67 12.71 -18.39
CA GLY A 191 -37.36 13.28 -17.23
C GLY A 191 -38.73 12.66 -16.93
N THR A 192 -39.04 11.49 -17.52
CA THR A 192 -40.28 10.75 -17.25
C THR A 192 -40.17 9.89 -16.00
N LEU A 193 -38.95 9.51 -15.60
CA LEU A 193 -38.66 8.77 -14.38
C LEU A 193 -37.63 9.49 -13.52
N ASN A 194 -37.97 9.77 -12.27
CA ASN A 194 -37.08 10.45 -11.33
C ASN A 194 -36.37 9.45 -10.42
N LEU A 195 -35.04 9.57 -10.33
CA LEU A 195 -34.25 8.77 -9.39
C LEU A 195 -34.38 9.34 -7.97
N THR A 196 -34.81 8.51 -7.01
CA THR A 196 -35.07 8.94 -5.63
C THR A 196 -33.93 8.56 -4.68
N PHE A 197 -33.42 9.54 -3.93
CA PHE A 197 -32.34 9.37 -2.96
C PHE A 197 -32.90 9.04 -1.56
N PRO A 198 -32.25 8.20 -0.73
CA PRO A 198 -31.00 7.46 -0.98
C PRO A 198 -31.20 6.06 -1.58
N ILE A 199 -32.43 5.55 -1.60
CA ILE A 199 -32.76 4.20 -2.06
C ILE A 199 -33.94 4.30 -3.03
N MET A 200 -33.81 3.64 -4.17
CA MET A 200 -34.88 3.49 -5.16
C MET A 200 -35.00 2.04 -5.57
N ILE A 201 -36.24 1.60 -5.81
CA ILE A 201 -36.51 0.30 -6.43
C ILE A 201 -36.65 0.54 -7.93
N ASN A 202 -35.83 -0.16 -8.71
CA ASN A 202 -35.91 -0.12 -10.16
C ASN A 202 -37.25 -0.74 -10.61
N PRO A 203 -38.11 0.00 -11.33
CA PRO A 203 -39.42 -0.51 -11.74
C PRO A 203 -39.34 -1.65 -12.77
N GLU A 204 -38.22 -1.77 -13.50
CA GLU A 204 -38.00 -2.81 -14.51
C GLU A 204 -37.39 -4.08 -13.91
N THR A 205 -36.31 -3.94 -13.13
CA THR A 205 -35.60 -5.12 -12.57
C THR A 205 -36.05 -5.51 -11.17
N TRP A 206 -36.80 -4.64 -10.47
CA TRP A 206 -37.16 -4.77 -9.05
C TRP A 206 -35.96 -4.80 -8.09
N ASP A 207 -34.80 -4.35 -8.54
CA ASP A 207 -33.60 -4.23 -7.71
C ASP A 207 -33.68 -2.98 -6.82
N ALA A 208 -33.29 -3.12 -5.55
CA ALA A 208 -33.14 -1.98 -4.64
C ALA A 208 -31.74 -1.38 -4.78
N HIS A 209 -31.64 -0.20 -5.38
CA HIS A 209 -30.39 0.52 -5.55
C HIS A 209 -30.16 1.48 -4.38
N ILE A 210 -29.04 1.30 -3.68
CA ILE A 210 -28.59 2.18 -2.60
C ILE A 210 -27.57 3.15 -3.18
N PHE A 211 -28.03 4.31 -3.65
CA PHE A 211 -27.22 5.28 -4.38
C PHE A 211 -25.96 5.77 -3.65
N PRO A 212 -25.95 6.00 -2.32
CA PRO A 212 -24.74 6.40 -1.61
C PRO A 212 -23.54 5.44 -1.73
N VAL A 213 -23.79 4.17 -2.06
CA VAL A 213 -22.73 3.16 -2.25
C VAL A 213 -22.03 3.32 -3.60
N TYR A 214 -22.67 3.95 -4.60
CA TYR A 214 -22.19 4.02 -5.97
C TYR A 214 -21.93 5.46 -6.45
N PHE A 215 -22.83 6.40 -6.15
CA PHE A 215 -22.71 7.78 -6.61
C PHE A 215 -21.84 8.60 -5.67
N GLY A 216 -20.85 9.28 -6.24
CA GLY A 216 -19.98 10.21 -5.52
C GLY A 216 -20.45 11.65 -5.73
N GLY A 217 -20.96 12.25 -4.66
CA GLY A 217 -21.44 13.64 -4.63
C GLY A 217 -22.69 13.92 -5.49
N PRO A 218 -23.74 13.07 -5.47
CA PRO A 218 -24.96 13.36 -6.23
C PRO A 218 -25.59 14.68 -5.76
N VAL A 219 -26.05 15.49 -6.71
CA VAL A 219 -26.85 16.69 -6.43
C VAL A 219 -28.30 16.26 -6.28
N VAL A 220 -28.86 16.49 -5.10
CA VAL A 220 -30.22 16.07 -4.74
C VAL A 220 -31.07 17.31 -4.47
N ASP A 221 -32.24 17.38 -5.10
CA ASP A 221 -33.26 18.40 -4.87
C ASP A 221 -34.57 17.71 -4.45
N ASP A 222 -35.11 18.09 -3.28
CA ASP A 222 -36.31 17.50 -2.68
C ASP A 222 -36.35 15.95 -2.68
N GLY A 223 -35.20 15.31 -2.45
CA GLY A 223 -35.08 13.84 -2.45
C GLY A 223 -34.94 13.19 -3.83
N ILE A 224 -34.90 13.99 -4.90
CA ILE A 224 -34.70 13.54 -6.28
C ILE A 224 -33.26 13.83 -6.71
N ILE A 225 -32.61 12.86 -7.34
CA ILE A 225 -31.25 13.02 -7.88
C ILE A 225 -31.36 13.78 -9.20
N VAL A 226 -30.76 14.98 -9.24
CA VAL A 226 -30.76 15.87 -10.40
C VAL A 226 -29.51 15.68 -11.25
N SER A 227 -28.37 15.37 -10.63
CA SER A 227 -27.10 15.18 -11.32
C SER A 227 -26.17 14.27 -10.52
N VAL A 228 -25.33 13.51 -11.22
CA VAL A 228 -24.34 12.61 -10.63
C VAL A 228 -22.95 12.92 -11.20
N PRO A 229 -22.08 13.63 -10.45
CA PRO A 229 -20.75 14.00 -10.91
C PRO A 229 -19.76 12.84 -11.03
N SER A 230 -19.95 11.79 -10.23
CA SER A 230 -19.06 10.63 -10.24
C SER A 230 -19.78 9.35 -9.84
N LEU A 231 -19.29 8.23 -10.36
CA LEU A 231 -19.81 6.89 -10.09
C LEU A 231 -18.65 5.95 -9.78
N GLN A 232 -18.81 5.05 -8.83
CA GLN A 232 -17.80 4.04 -8.51
C GLN A 232 -18.32 2.62 -8.73
N LEU A 233 -17.48 1.80 -9.36
CA LEU A 233 -17.67 0.36 -9.51
C LEU A 233 -16.61 -0.38 -8.69
N ALA A 234 -16.99 -1.51 -8.11
CA ALA A 234 -16.09 -2.35 -7.32
C ALA A 234 -16.02 -3.77 -7.90
N TYR A 235 -14.81 -4.31 -7.95
CA TYR A 235 -14.49 -5.64 -8.47
C TYR A 235 -13.73 -6.40 -7.41
N PHE A 236 -14.39 -7.34 -6.73
CA PHE A 236 -13.82 -8.08 -5.62
C PHE A 236 -13.20 -9.39 -6.10
N VAL A 237 -12.02 -9.71 -5.57
CA VAL A 237 -11.27 -10.94 -5.89
C VAL A 237 -11.27 -11.84 -4.67
N ASN A 238 -11.32 -13.16 -4.90
CA ASN A 238 -11.26 -14.16 -3.86
C ASN A 238 -9.93 -14.10 -3.11
N ALA A 239 -10.01 -13.86 -1.80
CA ALA A 239 -8.87 -13.73 -0.90
C ALA A 239 -8.61 -14.99 -0.04
N ASP A 240 -9.41 -16.05 -0.19
CA ASP A 240 -9.35 -17.25 0.68
C ASP A 240 -8.28 -18.28 0.26
N THR A 241 -7.74 -18.18 -0.97
CA THR A 241 -6.86 -19.23 -1.51
C THR A 241 -5.37 -18.93 -1.28
N LYS A 242 -4.64 -19.91 -0.74
CA LYS A 242 -3.17 -19.84 -0.50
C LYS A 242 -2.36 -19.54 -1.76
N TYR A 243 -2.86 -19.91 -2.94
CA TYR A 243 -2.24 -19.62 -4.24
C TYR A 243 -2.18 -18.11 -4.52
N GLN A 244 -3.17 -17.36 -4.03
CA GLN A 244 -3.23 -15.90 -4.15
C GLN A 244 -2.33 -15.19 -3.13
N ASP A 245 -2.02 -15.79 -1.98
CA ASP A 245 -1.03 -15.25 -1.02
C ASP A 245 0.42 -15.37 -1.55
N ALA A 246 0.72 -16.44 -2.30
CA ALA A 246 2.00 -16.58 -3.00
C ALA A 246 2.24 -15.48 -4.07
N ARG A 247 1.19 -14.83 -4.58
CA ARG A 247 1.29 -13.65 -5.47
C ARG A 247 1.82 -12.40 -4.76
N LYS A 248 1.56 -12.22 -3.46
CA LYS A 248 2.12 -11.11 -2.67
C LYS A 248 3.62 -11.29 -2.43
N GLY A 249 4.08 -12.52 -2.22
CA GLY A 249 5.48 -12.84 -1.89
C GLY A 249 6.45 -12.89 -3.07
N ARG A 250 5.96 -12.95 -4.31
CA ARG A 250 6.79 -12.94 -5.54
C ARG A 250 6.59 -11.67 -6.35
N GLY A 251 6.69 -10.51 -5.70
CA GLY A 251 7.11 -9.29 -6.36
C GLY A 251 8.53 -9.47 -6.90
N HIS A 252 8.65 -10.16 -8.03
CA HIS A 252 9.92 -10.36 -8.71
C HIS A 252 10.34 -9.01 -9.29
N ILE A 253 11.02 -8.21 -8.49
CA ILE A 253 11.84 -7.09 -8.97
C ILE A 253 12.93 -7.76 -9.82
N ARG A 254 12.67 -7.87 -11.13
CA ARG A 254 13.77 -8.00 -12.08
C ARG A 254 14.54 -6.69 -11.99
N ARG A 255 15.75 -6.75 -11.43
CA ARG A 255 16.79 -5.78 -11.76
C ARG A 255 17.16 -5.92 -13.23
#